data_AF-A0A7U9S5P7-F1
#
_entry.id   AF-A0A7U9S5P7-F1
#
_cell.length_a   1.000
_cell.length_b   1.000
_cell.length_c   1.000
_cell.angle_alpha   90.00
_cell.angle_beta   90.00
_cell.angle_gamma   90.00
#
_symmetry.space_group_name_H-M   'P 1'
#
loop_
_entity.id
_entity.type
_entity.pdbx_description
1 polymer ?
#
loop_
_entity_poly.entity_id
_entity_poly.type
_entity_poly.pdbx_seq_one_letter_code
_entity_poly.pdbx_strand_id
1 'polypeptide(L)' 'MLSVGDAKFRKKSEGKIMSMFDKGVTVLFVSHSLEQVCRLCNKAVILEHGKIKAFGAIEEVADVYRKMLE' A
#
# COMPACT_ATOMS: atom_id res chain seq x y z
N MET A 1 -11.49 5.98 -4.51
CA MET A 1 -12.19 6.27 -3.25
C MET A 1 -12.90 5.01 -2.78
N LEU A 2 -12.44 4.41 -1.68
CA LEU A 2 -13.03 3.22 -1.01
C LEU A 2 -14.15 3.63 -0.03
N SER A 3 -14.95 4.63 -0.38
CA SER A 3 -16.02 5.20 0.48
C SER A 3 -17.40 4.68 0.11
N VAL A 4 -17.56 3.37 0.02
CA VAL A 4 -18.88 2.74 0.12
C VAL A 4 -18.77 1.57 1.10
N GLY A 5 -19.35 1.79 2.27
CA GLY A 5 -19.36 0.88 3.40
C GLY A 5 -20.21 -0.34 3.09
N ASP A 6 -19.54 -1.45 2.82
CA ASP A 6 -20.12 -2.77 3.02
C ASP A 6 -18.95 -3.74 3.26
N ALA A 7 -18.89 -4.35 4.44
CA ALA A 7 -17.78 -5.23 4.82
C ALA A 7 -17.64 -6.42 3.83
N LYS A 8 -18.76 -6.85 3.22
CA LYS A 8 -18.78 -7.84 2.13
C LYS A 8 -18.12 -7.32 0.85
N PHE A 9 -18.32 -6.05 0.49
CA PHE A 9 -17.69 -5.45 -0.68
C PHE A 9 -16.20 -5.22 -0.49
N ARG A 10 -15.75 -4.85 0.71
CA ARG A 10 -14.32 -4.76 1.04
C ARG A 10 -13.61 -6.09 0.84
N LYS A 11 -14.14 -7.18 1.42
CA LYS A 11 -13.53 -8.51 1.32
C LYS A 11 -13.52 -9.07 -0.11
N LYS A 12 -14.59 -8.84 -0.88
CA LYS A 12 -14.66 -9.20 -2.31
C LYS A 12 -13.68 -8.37 -3.15
N SER A 13 -13.55 -7.08 -2.84
CA SER A 13 -12.61 -6.18 -3.52
C SER A 13 -11.17 -6.58 -3.24
N GLU A 14 -10.82 -6.91 -1.99
CA GLU A 14 -9.49 -7.41 -1.61
C GLU A 14 -9.09 -8.67 -2.40
N GLY A 15 -9.97 -9.67 -2.48
CA GLY A 15 -9.71 -10.89 -3.25
C GLY A 15 -9.52 -10.62 -4.75
N LYS A 16 -10.26 -9.65 -5.31
CA LYS A 16 -10.12 -9.27 -6.72
C LYS A 16 -8.82 -8.48 -6.97
N ILE A 17 -8.41 -7.61 -6.04
CA ILE A 17 -7.13 -6.90 -6.09
C ILE A 17 -5.98 -7.91 -5.97
N MET A 18 -6.07 -8.89 -5.05
CA MET A 18 -5.12 -10.02 -4.96
C MET A 18 -5.00 -10.79 -6.28
N SER A 19 -6.12 -11.09 -6.95
CA SER A 19 -6.10 -11.76 -8.26
C SER A 19 -5.52 -10.90 -9.39
N MET A 20 -5.44 -9.58 -9.22
CA MET A 20 -4.81 -8.67 -10.18
C MET A 20 -3.30 -8.63 -9.97
N PHE A 21 -2.81 -8.62 -8.72
CA PHE A 21 -1.39 -8.73 -8.43
C PHE A 21 -0.76 -9.97 -9.08
N ASP A 22 -1.48 -11.09 -9.10
CA ASP A 22 -1.03 -12.37 -9.69
C ASP A 22 -0.94 -12.33 -11.24
N LYS A 23 -1.68 -11.44 -11.89
CA LYS A 23 -1.76 -11.35 -13.37
C LYS A 23 -0.68 -10.45 -13.98
N GLY A 24 0.30 -10.00 -13.19
CA GLY A 24 1.37 -9.14 -13.66
C GLY A 24 0.93 -7.71 -14.02
N VAL A 25 -0.23 -7.25 -13.54
CA VAL A 25 -0.64 -5.85 -13.71
C VAL A 25 -0.05 -4.97 -12.61
N THR A 26 0.29 -3.72 -12.95
CA THR A 26 0.75 -2.74 -11.97
C THR A 26 -0.43 -2.21 -11.18
N VAL A 27 -0.38 -2.32 -9.85
CA VAL A 27 -1.42 -1.85 -8.93
C VAL A 27 -0.85 -0.75 -8.06
N LEU A 28 -1.50 0.42 -8.05
CA LEU A 28 -1.21 1.49 -7.10
C LEU A 28 -2.14 1.36 -5.90
N PHE A 29 -1.58 1.06 -4.74
CA PHE A 29 -2.31 0.93 -3.48
C PHE A 29 -1.91 2.06 -2.52
N VAL A 30 -2.90 2.73 -1.92
CA VAL A 30 -2.70 3.83 -0.96
C VAL A 30 -3.48 3.50 0.31
N SER A 31 -2.78 3.44 1.44
CA SER A 31 -3.38 3.20 2.76
C SER A 31 -2.63 3.97 3.84
N HIS A 32 -3.34 4.28 4.93
CA HIS A 32 -2.76 4.84 6.15
C HIS A 32 -2.23 3.76 7.11
N SER A 33 -2.50 2.48 6.83
CA SER A 33 -2.00 1.36 7.63
C SER A 33 -0.73 0.79 7.00
N LEU A 34 0.40 0.97 7.69
CA LEU A 34 1.68 0.41 7.27
C LEU A 34 1.62 -1.12 7.13
N GLU A 35 0.90 -1.81 8.02
CA GLU A 35 0.73 -3.26 7.99
C GLU A 35 0.06 -3.74 6.69
N GLN A 36 -0.96 -3.03 6.21
CA GLN A 36 -1.61 -3.34 4.94
C GLN A 36 -0.69 -3.09 3.74
N VAL A 37 0.08 -2.01 3.76
CA VAL A 37 1.03 -1.69 2.68
C VAL A 37 2.13 -2.76 2.64
N CYS A 38 2.69 -3.14 3.79
CA CYS A 38 3.69 -4.20 3.92
C CYS A 38 3.20 -5.56 3.42
N ARG A 39 1.93 -5.88 3.66
CA ARG A 39 1.35 -7.17 3.25
C ARG A 39 1.03 -7.24 1.75
N LEU A 40 0.64 -6.11 1.14
CA LEU A 40 0.07 -6.09 -0.22
C LEU A 40 1.02 -5.56 -1.28
N CYS A 41 2.05 -4.79 -0.91
CA CYS A 41 2.94 -4.13 -1.86
C CYS A 41 4.35 -4.72 -1.79
N ASN A 42 5.00 -4.83 -2.95
CA ASN A 42 6.42 -5.19 -3.05
C ASN A 42 7.35 -3.97 -3.01
N LYS A 43 6.84 -2.80 -3.42
CA LYS A 43 7.53 -1.52 -3.42
C LYS A 43 6.64 -0.44 -2.84
N ALA A 44 7.25 0.59 -2.26
CA ALA A 44 6.53 1.75 -1.75
C ALA A 44 7.28 3.06 -2.05
N VAL A 45 6.54 4.17 -2.05
CA VAL A 45 7.06 5.53 -2.13
C VAL A 45 6.53 6.32 -0.95
N ILE A 46 7.41 7.04 -0.26
CA ILE A 46 7.04 8.02 0.77
C ILE A 46 7.12 9.40 0.17
N LEU A 47 6.04 10.16 0.30
CA LEU A 47 5.97 11.56 -0.09
C LEU A 47 5.90 12.44 1.15
N GLU A 48 6.78 13.43 1.21
CA GLU A 48 6.84 14.45 2.25
C GLU A 48 6.83 15.82 1.57
N HIS A 49 5.79 16.62 1.81
CA HIS A 49 5.63 17.96 1.20
C HIS A 49 5.82 17.99 -0.33
N GLY A 50 5.31 16.98 -1.03
CA GLY A 50 5.42 16.86 -2.49
C GLY A 50 6.78 16.38 -3.00
N LYS A 51 7.71 16.01 -2.10
CA LYS A 51 9.00 15.43 -2.45
C LYS A 51 9.04 13.94 -2.10
N ILE A 52 9.72 13.16 -2.94
CA ILE A 52 9.98 11.75 -2.65
C ILE A 52 11.03 11.69 -1.54
N LYS A 53 10.65 11.14 -0.39
CA LYS A 53 11.54 10.95 0.75
C LYS A 53 12.26 9.60 0.69
N ALA A 54 11.55 8.57 0.25
CA ALA A 54 12.08 7.23 0.02
C ALA A 54 11.27 6.52 -1.07
N PHE A 55 11.93 5.68 -1.86
CA PHE A 55 11.31 4.81 -2.85
C PHE A 55 12.15 3.56 -3.01
N GLY A 56 11.53 2.38 -2.94
CA GLY A 56 12.28 1.14 -2.97
C GLY A 56 11.46 -0.08 -2.55
N ALA A 57 12.17 -1.12 -2.11
CA ALA A 57 11.55 -2.31 -1.54
C ALA A 57 10.73 -1.95 -0.30
N ILE A 58 9.63 -2.66 -0.09
CA ILE A 58 8.71 -2.35 0.99
C ILE A 58 9.37 -2.42 2.38
N GLU A 59 10.33 -3.34 2.57
CA GLU A 59 11.04 -3.51 3.85
C GLU A 59 11.91 -2.29 4.18
N GLU A 60 12.67 -1.80 3.20
CA GLU A 60 13.53 -0.63 3.32
C GLU A 60 12.71 0.64 3.58
N VAL A 61 11.64 0.82 2.80
CA VAL A 61 10.78 2.00 2.89
C VAL A 61 9.98 1.99 4.20
N ALA A 62 9.51 0.83 4.67
CA ALA A 62 8.82 0.70 5.94
C ALA A 62 9.74 1.04 7.13
N ASP A 63 11.03 0.72 7.04
CA ASP A 63 12.01 1.11 8.06
C ASP A 63 12.21 2.63 8.12
N VAL A 64 12.35 3.27 6.95
CA VAL A 64 12.41 4.74 6.85
C VAL A 64 11.15 5.37 7.42
N TYR A 65 9.97 4.84 7.08
CA TYR A 65 8.70 5.37 7.58
C TYR A 65 8.57 5.27 9.10
N ARG A 66 8.99 4.13 9.70
CA ARG A 66 8.98 3.95 11.16
C ARG A 66 9.86 4.98 11.87
N LYS A 67 11.07 5.22 11.36
CA LYS A 67 12.00 6.23 11.89
C LYS A 67 11.50 7.68 11.76
N MET A 68 10.56 7.94 10.85
CA MET A 68 9.94 9.27 10.71
C MET A 68 8.79 9.51 11.70
N LEU A 69 8.24 8.44 12.30
CA LEU A 69 7.17 8.53 13.30
C LEU A 69 7.71 8.63 14.74
N GLU A 70 8.99 8.33 14.93
CA GLU A 70 9.75 8.57 16.18
C GLU A 70 10.18 10.04 16.28
#